data_AF-A0AA87F722-F1
#
_entry.id   AF-A0AA87F722-F1
#
_cell.length_a   1.000
_cell.length_b   1.000
_cell.length_c   1.000
_cell.angle_alpha   90.00
_cell.angle_beta   90.00
_cell.angle_gamma   90.00
#
_symmetry.space_group_name_H-M   'P 1'
#
loop_
_entity.id
_entity.type
_entity.pdbx_description
1 polymer ?
#
loop_
_entity_poly.entity_id
_entity_poly.type
_entity_poly.pdbx_seq_one_letter_code
_entity_poly.pdbx_strand_id
1 'polypeptide(L)'
;MARTPFTQSVIHDILEDTGVISMDLIMDRLPDWDEKEIKQRLSGWRYRGAIDYKLVNGELEDFEILRNKKANTEEVNAGQLLKLEEYYKQVMATADIIDKPTASDSNRLKAIQLQQVAMDAIPDHYFKELTEIYF
;
A
#
# COMPACT_ATOMS: atom_id res chain seq x y z
N MET A 1 1.31 18.19 6.13
CA MET A 1 2.02 17.44 5.07
C MET A 1 1.47 16.02 5.10
N ALA A 2 1.26 15.39 3.96
CA ALA A 2 0.81 13.99 3.93
C ALA A 2 1.96 13.10 4.40
N ARG A 3 1.66 12.11 5.25
CA ARG A 3 2.64 11.16 5.78
C ARG A 3 3.27 10.38 4.64
N THR A 4 4.59 10.20 4.68
CA THR A 4 5.29 9.40 3.66
C THR A 4 4.72 7.98 3.62
N PRO A 5 4.28 7.44 2.47
CA PRO A 5 3.70 6.09 2.41
C PRO A 5 4.72 4.99 2.72
N PHE A 6 4.41 4.10 3.67
CA PHE A 6 5.25 2.93 3.95
C PHE A 6 4.80 1.69 3.15
N THR A 7 5.42 1.53 1.98
CA THR A 7 5.17 0.45 1.01
C THR A 7 6.32 -0.55 0.96
N GLN A 8 6.08 -1.72 0.35
CA GLN A 8 7.15 -2.71 0.14
C GLN A 8 8.24 -2.21 -0.81
N SER A 9 7.91 -1.29 -1.73
CA SER A 9 8.91 -0.67 -2.61
C SER A 9 9.98 0.07 -1.82
N VAL A 10 9.63 0.75 -0.72
CA VAL A 10 10.61 1.41 0.15
C VAL A 10 11.63 0.40 0.71
N ILE A 11 11.18 -0.78 1.13
CA ILE A 11 12.08 -1.85 1.62
C ILE A 11 12.95 -2.40 0.49
N HIS A 12 12.39 -2.59 -0.70
CA HIS A 12 13.16 -3.00 -1.87
C HIS A 12 14.24 -1.98 -2.23
N ASP A 13 13.90 -0.69 -2.27
CA ASP A 13 14.83 0.38 -2.60
C ASP A 13 15.98 0.44 -1.58
N ILE A 14 15.69 0.30 -0.28
CA ILE A 14 16.73 0.22 0.75
C ILE A 14 17.63 -1.00 0.49
N LEU A 15 17.06 -2.18 0.22
CA LEU A 15 17.85 -3.39 -0.02
C LEU A 15 18.69 -3.29 -1.30
N GLU A 16 18.16 -2.67 -2.37
CA GLU A 16 18.90 -2.41 -3.63
C GLU A 16 20.04 -1.40 -3.40
N ASP A 17 19.83 -0.38 -2.57
CA ASP A 17 20.82 0.68 -2.31
C ASP A 17 21.92 0.28 -1.33
N THR A 18 21.59 -0.51 -0.30
CA THR A 18 22.51 -0.81 0.82
C THR A 18 22.89 -2.28 0.93
N GLY A 19 22.14 -3.18 0.30
CA GLY A 19 22.29 -4.64 0.43
C GLY A 19 21.80 -5.22 1.76
N VAL A 20 21.32 -4.39 2.69
CA VAL A 20 20.88 -4.81 4.03
C VAL A 20 19.68 -3.98 4.53
N ILE A 21 18.83 -4.58 5.37
CA ILE A 21 17.73 -3.86 6.03
C ILE A 21 18.04 -3.70 7.51
N SER A 22 18.00 -2.46 8.00
CA SER A 22 18.05 -2.12 9.43
C SER A 22 16.96 -1.12 9.79
N MET A 23 16.64 -1.01 11.08
CA MET A 23 15.62 -0.06 11.56
C MET A 23 16.01 1.38 11.22
N ASP A 24 17.28 1.75 11.40
CA ASP A 24 17.78 3.10 11.11
C ASP A 24 17.61 3.47 9.64
N LEU A 25 17.92 2.55 8.71
CA LEU A 25 17.76 2.77 7.27
C LEU A 25 16.29 2.96 6.88
N ILE A 26 15.37 2.26 7.55
CA ILE A 26 13.93 2.44 7.32
C ILE A 26 13.47 3.80 7.84
N MET A 27 13.92 4.19 9.04
CA MET A 27 13.60 5.49 9.64
C MET A 27 14.16 6.67 8.83
N ASP A 28 15.34 6.52 8.23
CA ASP A 28 15.92 7.52 7.33
C ASP A 28 15.05 7.76 6.08
N ARG A 29 14.42 6.71 5.55
CA ARG A 29 13.50 6.80 4.40
C ARG A 29 12.08 7.21 4.80
N LEU A 30 11.72 7.00 6.07
CA LEU A 30 10.39 7.25 6.61
C LEU A 30 10.49 8.12 7.87
N PRO A 31 10.97 9.37 7.77
CA PRO A 31 11.20 10.24 8.94
C PRO A 31 9.91 10.60 9.67
N ASP A 32 8.75 10.45 9.00
CA ASP A 32 7.42 10.68 9.58
C ASP A 32 6.83 9.45 10.28
N TRP A 33 7.61 8.38 10.48
CA TRP A 33 7.15 7.13 11.11
C TRP A 33 7.88 6.83 12.41
N ASP A 34 7.11 6.45 13.44
CA ASP A 34 7.69 5.97 14.68
C ASP A 34 8.19 4.52 14.54
N GLU A 35 9.29 4.20 15.22
CA GLU A 35 9.87 2.86 15.24
C GLU A 35 8.83 1.76 15.58
N LYS A 36 7.92 2.06 16.52
CA LYS A 36 6.84 1.15 16.91
C LYS A 36 5.86 0.88 15.77
N GLU A 37 5.51 1.90 14.99
CA GLU A 37 4.61 1.78 13.85
C GLU A 37 5.28 1.01 12.71
N ILE A 38 6.58 1.26 12.49
CA ILE A 38 7.40 0.51 11.53
C ILE A 38 7.42 -0.97 11.90
N LYS A 39 7.72 -1.31 13.16
CA LYS A 39 7.72 -2.70 13.65
C LYS A 39 6.34 -3.36 13.49
N GLN A 40 5.27 -2.64 13.79
CA GLN A 40 3.91 -3.15 13.62
C GLN A 40 3.59 -3.44 12.15
N ARG A 41 4.01 -2.56 11.24
CA ARG A 41 3.84 -2.73 9.79
C ARG A 41 4.61 -3.95 9.27
N LEU A 42 5.90 -4.06 9.61
CA LEU A 42 6.75 -5.19 9.25
C LEU A 42 6.19 -6.52 9.79
N SER A 43 5.72 -6.53 11.04
CA SER A 43 5.06 -7.71 11.61
C SER A 43 3.80 -8.09 10.81
N GLY A 44 3.00 -7.10 10.39
CA GLY A 44 1.84 -7.32 9.53
C GLY A 44 2.20 -7.93 8.17
N TRP A 45 3.28 -7.48 7.53
CA TRP A 45 3.77 -8.08 6.27
C TRP A 45 4.34 -9.47 6.46
N ARG A 46 5.05 -9.71 7.57
CA ARG A 46 5.58 -11.02 7.93
C ARG A 46 4.45 -12.03 8.16
N TYR A 47 3.42 -11.66 8.92
CA TYR A 47 2.24 -12.49 9.13
C TYR A 47 1.53 -12.86 7.81
N ARG A 48 1.50 -11.93 6.85
CA ARG A 48 0.93 -12.17 5.51
C ARG A 48 1.85 -12.95 4.56
N GLY A 49 3.03 -13.37 5.02
CA GLY A 49 4.02 -14.10 4.23
C GLY A 49 4.60 -13.26 3.09
N ALA A 50 4.67 -11.93 3.25
CA ALA A 50 5.25 -11.06 2.25
C ALA A 50 6.76 -10.83 2.44
N ILE A 51 7.20 -10.84 3.70
CA ILE A 51 8.60 -10.75 4.12
C ILE A 51 8.84 -11.79 5.21
N ASP A 52 10.10 -12.10 5.47
CA ASP A 52 10.54 -12.77 6.69
C ASP A 52 11.77 -12.07 7.25
N TYR A 53 11.94 -12.17 8.56
CA TYR A 53 13.11 -11.66 9.26
C TYR A 53 13.15 -12.26 10.66
N LYS A 54 14.34 -12.31 11.24
CA LYS A 54 14.55 -12.56 12.67
C LYS A 54 14.73 -11.24 13.40
N LEU A 55 14.22 -11.19 14.62
CA LEU A 55 14.40 -10.02 15.48
C LEU A 55 15.34 -10.44 16.61
N VAL A 56 16.60 -10.00 16.52
CA VAL A 56 17.67 -10.34 17.47
C VAL A 56 18.12 -9.05 18.13
N ASN A 57 18.05 -8.97 19.46
CA ASN A 57 18.40 -7.77 20.24
C ASN A 57 17.72 -6.46 19.80
N GLY A 58 16.56 -6.53 19.15
CA GLY A 58 15.85 -5.35 18.63
C GLY A 58 16.19 -5.01 17.18
N GLU A 59 17.17 -5.69 16.59
CA GLU A 59 17.61 -5.52 15.22
C GLU A 59 16.98 -6.54 14.27
N LEU A 60 16.86 -6.16 13.01
CA LEU A 60 16.35 -7.01 11.94
C LEU A 60 17.52 -7.81 11.35
N GLU A 61 17.46 -9.13 11.47
CA GLU A 61 18.43 -10.07 10.89
C GLU A 61 17.75 -10.96 9.85
N ASP A 62 18.53 -11.52 8.92
CA ASP A 62 18.07 -12.46 7.88
C ASP A 62 16.80 -11.96 7.14
N PHE A 63 16.79 -10.67 6.77
CA PHE A 63 15.63 -10.08 6.13
C PHE A 63 15.47 -10.61 4.70
N GLU A 64 14.35 -11.27 4.43
CA GLU A 64 13.99 -11.83 3.14
C GLU A 64 12.64 -11.30 2.66
N ILE A 65 12.51 -11.09 1.35
CA ILE A 65 11.26 -10.73 0.72
C ILE A 65 10.66 -11.99 0.08
N LEU A 66 9.68 -12.60 0.75
CA LEU A 66 9.12 -13.90 0.39
C LEU A 66 8.12 -13.81 -0.77
N ARG A 67 7.30 -12.76 -0.81
CA ARG A 67 6.45 -12.46 -1.99
C ARG A 67 7.15 -11.39 -2.79
N ASN A 68 8.01 -11.84 -3.68
CA ASN A 68 8.57 -10.99 -4.70
C ASN A 68 7.43 -10.61 -5.67
N LYS A 69 6.67 -9.55 -5.35
CA LYS A 69 5.61 -9.09 -6.25
C LYS A 69 6.22 -8.70 -7.60
N LYS A 70 7.48 -8.23 -7.68
CA LYS A 70 8.21 -8.02 -8.94
C LYS A 70 8.27 -9.26 -9.85
N ALA A 71 8.16 -10.49 -9.33
CA ALA A 71 8.16 -11.70 -10.17
C ALA A 71 6.78 -12.05 -10.75
N ASN A 72 5.68 -11.47 -10.23
CA ASN A 72 4.31 -11.67 -10.74
C ASN A 72 3.58 -10.38 -11.14
N THR A 73 4.14 -9.20 -10.88
CA THR A 73 3.82 -7.98 -11.59
C THR A 73 4.78 -7.93 -12.76
N GLU A 74 4.30 -8.35 -13.94
CA GLU A 74 4.70 -7.67 -15.18
C GLU A 74 4.86 -6.19 -14.84
N GLU A 75 6.01 -5.59 -15.15
CA GLU A 75 6.35 -4.21 -14.81
C GLU A 75 5.13 -3.30 -14.95
N VAL A 76 4.48 -3.01 -13.83
CA VAL A 76 3.44 -2.00 -13.79
C VAL A 76 4.19 -0.69 -13.88
N ASN A 77 4.42 -0.24 -15.12
CA ASN A 77 5.04 1.03 -15.42
C ASN A 77 4.31 2.12 -14.61
N ALA A 78 5.02 3.16 -14.15
CA ALA A 78 4.47 4.27 -13.38
C ALA A 78 3.12 4.78 -13.93
N GLY A 79 2.91 4.77 -15.25
CA GLY A 79 1.63 5.13 -15.88
C GLY A 79 0.45 4.18 -15.58
N GLN A 80 0.69 2.89 -15.38
CA GLN A 80 -0.34 1.94 -14.96
C GLN A 80 -0.67 2.08 -13.47
N LEU A 81 0.34 2.33 -12.62
CA LEU A 81 0.12 2.63 -11.21
C LEU A 81 -0.73 3.91 -11.03
N LEU A 82 -0.40 4.96 -11.79
CA LEU A 82 -1.20 6.20 -11.82
C LEU A 82 -2.67 5.95 -12.19
N LYS A 83 -2.94 5.07 -13.17
CA LYS A 83 -4.31 4.70 -13.53
C LYS A 83 -5.04 3.96 -12.40
N LEU A 84 -4.35 3.04 -11.71
CA LEU A 84 -4.93 2.33 -10.57
C LEU A 84 -5.25 3.29 -9.41
N GLU A 85 -4.39 4.28 -9.16
CA GLU A 85 -4.64 5.34 -8.19
C GLU A 85 -5.86 6.21 -8.59
N GLU A 86 -6.02 6.55 -9.86
CA GLU A 86 -7.19 7.29 -10.36
C GLU A 86 -8.48 6.50 -10.15
N TYR A 87 -8.49 5.20 -10.49
CA TYR A 87 -9.63 4.34 -10.21
C TYR A 87 -9.92 4.27 -8.71
N TYR A 88 -8.90 4.18 -7.87
CA TYR A 88 -9.08 4.14 -6.42
C TYR A 88 -9.68 5.45 -5.87
N LYS A 89 -9.20 6.60 -6.34
CA LYS A 89 -9.80 7.92 -6.03
C LYS A 89 -11.26 7.99 -6.47
N GLN A 90 -11.61 7.40 -7.60
CA GLN A 90 -13.00 7.30 -8.06
C GLN A 90 -13.86 6.42 -7.14
N VAL A 91 -13.31 5.33 -6.61
CA VAL A 91 -14.01 4.49 -5.61
C VAL A 91 -14.31 5.28 -4.33
N MET A 92 -13.35 6.07 -3.84
CA MET A 92 -13.57 6.92 -2.66
C MET A 92 -14.60 8.02 -2.92
N ALA A 93 -14.47 8.75 -4.04
CA ALA A 93 -15.38 9.84 -4.37
C ALA A 93 -16.82 9.36 -4.59
N THR A 94 -16.99 8.16 -5.15
CA THR A 94 -18.32 7.55 -5.30
C THR A 94 -18.87 7.05 -3.96
N ALA A 95 -18.03 6.51 -3.06
CA ALA A 95 -18.44 6.17 -1.70
C ALA A 95 -19.01 7.40 -0.96
N ASP A 96 -18.34 8.55 -1.04
CA ASP A 96 -18.83 9.80 -0.42
C ASP A 96 -20.22 10.21 -0.93
N ILE A 97 -20.49 10.03 -2.23
CA ILE A 97 -21.81 10.31 -2.83
C ILE A 97 -22.85 9.31 -2.36
N ILE A 98 -22.48 8.03 -2.26
CA ILE A 98 -23.36 6.97 -1.77
C ILE A 98 -23.71 7.20 -0.31
N ASP A 99 -22.76 7.58 0.53
CA ASP A 99 -23.00 7.75 1.96
C ASP A 99 -23.71 9.06 2.30
N LYS A 100 -23.76 10.01 1.36
CA LYS A 100 -24.43 11.30 1.55
C LYS A 100 -25.96 11.13 1.71
N PRO A 101 -26.54 11.54 2.86
CA PRO A 101 -27.99 11.40 3.11
C PRO A 101 -28.86 12.23 2.16
N THR A 102 -28.32 13.32 1.62
CA THR A 102 -29.03 14.24 0.72
C THR A 102 -28.87 13.89 -0.76
N ALA A 103 -28.17 12.80 -1.10
CA ALA A 103 -28.06 12.36 -2.48
C ALA A 103 -29.40 11.78 -2.95
N SER A 104 -29.84 12.17 -4.14
CA SER A 104 -31.03 11.57 -4.75
C SER A 104 -30.77 10.10 -5.13
N ASP A 105 -31.83 9.28 -5.17
CA ASP A 105 -31.72 7.87 -5.52
C ASP A 105 -31.07 7.64 -6.89
N SER A 106 -31.36 8.52 -7.87
CA SER A 106 -30.74 8.46 -9.19
C SER A 106 -29.23 8.73 -9.14
N ASN A 107 -28.80 9.69 -8.31
CA ASN A 107 -27.37 9.99 -8.15
C ASN A 107 -26.65 8.88 -7.38
N ARG A 108 -27.29 8.32 -6.35
CA ARG A 108 -26.79 7.17 -5.59
C ARG A 108 -26.60 5.95 -6.50
N LEU A 109 -27.59 5.64 -7.34
CA LEU A 109 -27.50 4.51 -8.29
C LEU A 109 -26.36 4.70 -9.30
N LYS A 110 -26.19 5.90 -9.86
CA LYS A 110 -25.08 6.22 -10.76
C LYS A 110 -23.72 6.08 -10.06
N ALA A 111 -23.63 6.54 -8.80
CA ALA A 111 -22.41 6.42 -8.01
C ALA A 111 -22.05 4.95 -7.75
N ILE A 112 -23.02 4.10 -7.40
CA ILE A 112 -22.81 2.65 -7.22
C ILE A 112 -22.28 2.01 -8.51
N GLN A 113 -22.89 2.32 -9.66
CA GLN A 113 -22.45 1.78 -10.95
C GLN A 113 -21.01 2.20 -11.29
N LEU A 114 -20.68 3.48 -11.10
CA LEU A 114 -19.34 4.00 -11.33
C LEU A 114 -18.30 3.44 -10.35
N GLN A 115 -18.71 3.19 -9.11
CA GLN A 115 -17.87 2.57 -8.09
C GLN A 115 -17.53 1.13 -8.49
N GLN A 116 -18.51 0.36 -8.94
CA GLN A 116 -18.30 -1.04 -9.33
C GLN A 116 -17.35 -1.16 -10.52
N VAL A 117 -17.52 -0.32 -11.54
CA VAL A 117 -16.61 -0.27 -12.70
C VAL A 117 -15.16 0.04 -12.28
N ALA A 118 -14.99 0.99 -11.34
CA ALA A 118 -13.67 1.34 -10.83
C ALA A 118 -13.05 0.22 -9.97
N MET A 119 -13.85 -0.47 -9.16
CA MET A 119 -13.40 -1.61 -8.36
C MET A 119 -13.00 -2.79 -9.24
N ASP A 120 -13.77 -3.11 -10.28
CA ASP A 120 -13.47 -4.20 -11.21
C ASP A 120 -12.18 -3.95 -12.01
N ALA A 121 -11.78 -2.68 -12.18
CA ALA A 121 -10.55 -2.29 -12.83
C ALA A 121 -9.31 -2.38 -11.93
N ILE A 122 -9.48 -2.49 -10.60
CA ILE A 122 -8.38 -2.54 -9.64
C ILE A 122 -8.21 -3.98 -9.16
N PRO A 123 -7.08 -4.66 -9.45
CA PRO A 123 -6.81 -5.97 -8.88
C PRO A 123 -6.78 -5.93 -7.35
N ASP A 124 -7.34 -6.96 -6.69
CA ASP A 124 -7.49 -7.04 -5.22
C ASP A 124 -6.23 -6.67 -4.42
N HIS A 125 -5.06 -7.06 -4.93
CA HIS A 125 -3.79 -6.79 -4.26
C HIS A 125 -3.38 -5.32 -4.32
N TYR A 126 -3.69 -4.62 -5.41
CA TYR A 126 -3.51 -3.18 -5.53
C TYR A 126 -4.56 -2.41 -4.74
N PHE A 127 -5.81 -2.89 -4.72
CA PHE A 127 -6.86 -2.26 -3.93
C PHE A 127 -6.48 -2.22 -2.43
N LYS A 128 -5.91 -3.32 -1.92
CA LYS A 128 -5.42 -3.39 -0.53
C LYS A 128 -4.26 -2.42 -0.29
N GLU A 129 -3.29 -2.35 -1.18
CA GLU A 129 -2.16 -1.42 -1.05
C GLU A 129 -2.61 0.04 -1.11
N LEU A 130 -3.48 0.39 -2.06
CA LEU A 130 -4.02 1.75 -2.20
C LEU A 130 -4.87 2.13 -0.99
N THR A 131 -5.65 1.19 -0.45
CA THR A 131 -6.37 1.42 0.82
C THR A 131 -5.42 1.67 1.98
N GLU A 132 -4.30 0.95 2.05
CA GLU A 132 -3.28 1.19 3.07
C GLU A 132 -2.51 2.52 2.89
N ILE A 133 -2.58 3.16 1.71
CA ILE A 133 -1.94 4.46 1.43
C ILE A 133 -2.90 5.62 1.76
N TYR A 134 -4.17 5.48 1.40
CA TYR A 134 -5.16 6.56 1.48
C TYR A 134 -6.05 6.52 2.73
N PHE A 135 -6.00 5.45 3.54
CA PHE A 135 -6.82 5.22 4.73
C PHE A 135 -5.95 4.80 5.93
#